data_AF-A0A7W1KCE6-F1
#
_entry.id   AF-A0A7W1KCE6-F1
#
_cell.length_a   1.000
_cell.length_b   1.000
_cell.length_c   1.000
_cell.angle_alpha   90.00
_cell.angle_beta   90.00
_cell.angle_gamma   90.00
#
_symmetry.space_group_name_H-M   'P 1'
#
loop_
_entity.id
_entity.type
_entity.pdbx_description
1 polymer ?
#
loop_
_entity_poly.entity_id
_entity_poly.type
_entity_poly.pdbx_seq_one_letter_code
_entity_poly.pdbx_strand_id
1 'polypeptide(L)' 'MAVRLRLTRVGGKKDPIWRIVVADQRSPRDGRVIETIGHYNAQTEP' A
#
# COMPACT_ATOMS: atom_id res chain seq x y z
N MET A 1 -10.84 -16.39 -0.66
CA MET A 1 -9.72 -16.17 0.28
C MET A 1 -8.49 -16.24 -0.57
N ALA A 2 -8.00 -15.07 -0.99
CA ALA A 2 -6.87 -14.97 -1.91
C ALA A 2 -6.02 -13.80 -1.46
N VAL A 3 -4.75 -14.09 -1.19
CA VAL A 3 -3.78 -13.09 -0.77
C VAL A 3 -3.19 -12.43 -2.01
N ARG A 4 -3.09 -11.11 -1.99
CA ARG A 4 -2.49 -10.34 -3.07
C ARG A 4 -1.54 -9.27 -2.53
N LEU A 5 -0.54 -8.97 -3.34
CA LEU A 5 0.25 -7.75 -3.21
C LEU A 5 -0.54 -6.58 -3.77
N ARG A 6 -0.64 -5.49 -3.02
CA ARG A 6 -1.29 -4.25 -3.48
C ARG A 6 -0.66 -3.02 -2.83
N LEU A 7 -1.03 -1.85 -3.35
CA LEU A 7 -0.60 -0.57 -2.81
C LEU A 7 -1.66 0.00 -1.86
N THR A 8 -1.22 0.41 -0.67
CA THR A 8 -2.01 1.23 0.27
C THR A 8 -1.53 2.67 0.15
N ARG A 9 -2.47 3.60 -0.06
CA ARG A 9 -2.13 5.02 -0.20
C ARG A 9 -1.93 5.62 1.19
N VAL A 10 -0.76 6.21 1.39
CA VAL A 10 -0.39 6.97 2.57
C VAL A 10 0.09 8.37 2.12
N GLY A 11 0.25 9.30 3.06
CA GLY A 11 0.68 10.67 2.73
C GLY A 11 -0.46 11.66 2.55
N GLY A 12 -0.08 12.88 2.16
CA GLY A 12 -0.93 14.06 2.17
C GLY A 12 -1.78 14.27 0.91
N LYS A 13 -2.61 15.30 0.96
CA LYS A 13 -3.21 15.88 -0.26
C LYS A 13 -2.07 16.47 -1.10
N LYS A 14 -1.97 16.07 -2.37
CA LYS A 14 -0.87 16.40 -3.30
C LYS A 14 0.51 15.82 -2.95
N ASP A 15 0.58 14.90 -1.98
CA ASP A 15 1.81 14.20 -1.59
C ASP A 15 1.52 12.70 -1.41
N PRO A 16 1.20 11.97 -2.49
CA PRO A 16 0.89 10.55 -2.40
C PRO A 16 2.16 9.71 -2.22
N ILE A 17 2.18 8.92 -1.16
CA ILE A 17 3.18 7.88 -0.91
C ILE A 17 2.44 6.55 -0.87
N TRP A 18 3.08 5.45 -1.25
CA TRP A 18 2.46 4.14 -1.25
C TRP A 18 3.24 3.15 -0.38
N ARG A 19 2.50 2.30 0.33
CA ARG A 19 3.05 1.10 0.96
C ARG A 19 2.73 -0.10 0.11
N ILE A 20 3.70 -0.97 -0.11
CA ILE A 20 3.51 -2.27 -0.74
C ILE A 20 3.12 -3.24 0.37
N VAL A 21 1.89 -3.76 0.30
CA VAL A 21 1.30 -4.58 1.37
C VAL A 21 0.80 -5.91 0.84
N VAL A 22 0.88 -6.93 1.70
CA VAL A 22 0.26 -8.24 1.51
C VAL A 22 -1.08 -8.23 2.25
N ALA A 23 -2.18 -8.45 1.54
CA ALA A 23 -3.52 -8.46 2.14
C ALA A 23 -4.47 -9.46 1.44
N ASP A 24 -5.48 -9.94 2.16
CA ASP A 24 -6.57 -10.69 1.53
C ASP A 24 -7.37 -9.75 0.62
N GLN A 25 -7.86 -10.30 -0.50
CA GLN A 25 -8.65 -9.59 -1.48
C GLN A 25 -9.86 -8.84 -0.89
N ARG A 26 -10.50 -9.40 0.13
CA ARG A 26 -11.71 -8.85 0.77
C ARG A 26 -11.42 -7.70 1.73
N SER A 27 -10.17 -7.53 2.16
CA SER A 27 -9.80 -6.45 3.09
C SER A 27 -9.90 -5.08 2.39
N PRO A 28 -10.39 -4.03 3.08
CA PRO A 28 -10.43 -2.66 2.52
C PRO A 28 -9.03 -2.15 2.19
N ARG A 29 -8.88 -1.27 1.18
CA ARG A 29 -7.57 -0.84 0.63
C ARG A 29 -6.60 -0.32 1.68
N ASP A 30 -7.07 0.57 2.55
CA ASP A 30 -6.25 1.26 3.55
C ASP A 30 -6.52 0.75 4.97
N GLY A 31 -7.08 -0.45 5.12
CA GLY A 31 -7.39 -1.05 6.41
C GLY A 31 -6.43 -2.17 6.80
N ARG A 32 -6.98 -3.26 7.36
CA ARG A 32 -6.19 -4.39 7.85
C ARG A 32 -5.38 -5.04 6.72
N VAL A 33 -4.08 -5.22 6.98
CA VAL A 33 -3.13 -5.94 6.14
C VAL A 33 -2.51 -7.10 6.92
N ILE A 34 -1.92 -8.05 6.23
CA ILE A 34 -1.13 -9.13 6.85
C ILE A 34 0.25 -8.56 7.22
N GLU A 35 0.93 -7.96 6.23
CA GLU A 35 2.27 -7.40 6.39
C GLU A 35 2.53 -6.26 5.39
N THR A 36 3.37 -5.31 5.77
CA THR A 36 3.90 -4.28 4.86
C THR A 36 5.34 -4.65 4.51
N ILE A 37 5.61 -4.87 3.22
CA ILE A 37 6.91 -5.37 2.73
C ILE A 37 7.79 -4.26 2.16
N GLY A 38 7.25 -3.08 1.91
CA GLY A 38 8.02 -1.99 1.35
C GLY A 38 7.26 -0.69 1.20
N HIS A 39 7.99 0.31 0.71
CA HIS A 39 7.48 1.64 0.42
C HIS A 39 7.80 1.99 -1.03
N TYR A 40 6.89 2.70 -1.66
CA TYR A 40 7.06 3.22 -2.99
C TYR A 40 6.70 4.71 -2.95
N ASN A 41 7.66 5.55 -3.35
CA ASN A 41 7.44 6.96 -3.53
C ASN A 41 7.67 7.29 -5.01
N ALA A 42 6.61 7.68 -5.72
CA ALA A 42 6.69 8.02 -7.13
C ALA A 42 7.25 9.44 -7.39
N GLN A 43 7.46 10.23 -6.33
CA GLN A 43 7.91 11.62 -6.43
C GLN A 43 9.41 11.78 -6.20
N THR A 44 10.10 10.72 -5.77
CA THR A 44 11.56 10.73 -5.59
C THR A 44 12.23 10.34 -6.90
N GLU A 45 13.25 11.12 -7.31
CA GLU A 45 14.24 10.63 -8.26
C GLU A 45 15.02 9.47 -7.61
N PRO A 46 15.22 8.35 -8.34
CA PRO A 46 15.77 7.12 -7.79
C PRO A 46 17.26 7.21 -7.41
#